data_AF-A0A2N6A9K8-F1
#
_entry.id   AF-A0A2N6A9K8-F1
#
_cell.length_a   1.000
_cell.length_b   1.000
_cell.length_c   1.000
_cell.angle_alpha   90.00
_cell.angle_beta   90.00
_cell.angle_gamma   90.00
#
_symmetry.space_group_name_H-M   'P 1'
#
loop_
_entity.id
_entity.type
_entity.pdbx_description
1 polymer ?
#
loop_
_entity_poly.entity_id
_entity_poly.type
_entity_poly.pdbx_seq_one_letter_code
_entity_poly.pdbx_strand_id
1 'polypeptide(L)'
;MFAVFIQLMPKISHNLSSGPNTSESLIKTPIHADIYGLKIRQLLSPTNNHQNQTLREAKEIMNKNTYPITEGGSSSMGIVSSIGFIILLVWIFIPKKLKSDPKLQEDSELITKFSLLNYSLLLIATSGGVGTLIAYIFPDIRTYSRMSIFITFFSLTTILFIIDRWTKKISSKTPQNIFFKNITFFIAAIIIIIGVWDQTPLSISNNIKVSQISFDNDVKFFEQLEKSIPTGSMVYQLPYMIFPESEPIENMGDYEHFRAYLQTKHIKWSYSSIKGREGDTWNKSLIDLDPPEFIEELKEKGFNGLYINKRGYKNYGKDIENIYTKLLDKEPARNYNDTLIFFDIT
;
A
#
# COMPACT_ATOMS: atom_id res chain seq x y z
N MET A 1 -25.36 1.65 6.31
CA MET A 1 -25.10 1.96 7.74
C MET A 1 -24.81 0.69 8.54
N PHE A 2 -25.65 -0.36 8.48
CA PHE A 2 -25.43 -1.64 9.17
C PHE A 2 -24.05 -2.31 8.89
N ALA A 3 -23.63 -2.36 7.63
CA ALA A 3 -22.33 -2.94 7.26
C ALA A 3 -21.12 -2.19 7.85
N VAL A 4 -21.20 -0.86 7.95
CA VAL A 4 -20.14 -0.04 8.56
C VAL A 4 -20.05 -0.33 10.06
N PHE A 5 -21.20 -0.46 10.73
CA PHE A 5 -21.24 -0.79 12.15
C PHE A 5 -20.61 -2.14 12.44
N ILE A 6 -20.93 -3.17 11.66
CA ILE A 6 -20.33 -4.51 11.78
C ILE A 6 -18.81 -4.46 11.61
N GLN A 7 -18.30 -3.71 10.63
CA GLN A 7 -16.86 -3.58 10.42
C GLN A 7 -16.16 -2.87 11.59
N LEU A 8 -16.84 -1.96 12.28
CA LEU A 8 -16.29 -1.25 13.43
C LEU A 8 -16.47 -2.01 14.75
N MET A 9 -17.25 -3.09 14.80
CA MET A 9 -17.52 -3.83 16.03
C MET A 9 -16.27 -4.30 16.78
N PRO A 10 -15.24 -4.89 16.14
CA PRO A 10 -14.04 -5.30 16.87
C PRO A 10 -13.32 -4.13 17.55
N LYS A 11 -13.23 -2.98 16.87
CA LYS A 11 -12.66 -1.74 17.42
C LYS A 11 -13.47 -1.25 18.62
N ILE A 12 -14.80 -1.23 18.49
CA ILE A 12 -15.71 -0.82 19.57
C ILE A 12 -15.56 -1.75 20.77
N SER A 13 -15.58 -3.07 20.55
CA SER A 13 -15.43 -4.08 21.60
C SER A 13 -14.10 -3.94 22.34
N HIS A 14 -13.00 -3.75 21.61
CA HIS A 14 -11.68 -3.58 22.23
C HIS A 14 -11.56 -2.26 23.01
N ASN A 15 -12.16 -1.18 22.51
CA ASN A 15 -12.20 0.09 23.24
C ASN A 15 -13.05 0.00 24.53
N LEU A 16 -14.08 -0.84 24.55
CA LEU A 16 -14.87 -1.09 25.76
C LEU A 16 -14.08 -1.88 26.81
N SER A 17 -13.23 -2.83 26.41
CA SER A 17 -12.43 -3.63 27.34
C SER A 17 -11.18 -2.91 27.85
N SER A 18 -10.47 -2.22 26.96
CA SER A 18 -9.13 -1.68 27.22
C SER A 18 -9.10 -0.16 27.35
N GLY A 19 -10.27 0.47 27.34
CA GLY A 19 -10.40 1.93 27.29
C GLY A 19 -10.00 2.52 25.92
N PRO A 20 -10.41 3.77 25.64
CA PRO A 20 -10.06 4.46 24.41
C PRO A 20 -8.58 4.86 24.43
N ASN A 21 -7.89 4.72 23.30
CA ASN A 21 -6.51 5.16 23.14
C ASN A 21 -6.49 6.61 22.59
N THR A 22 -6.71 7.59 23.47
CA THR A 22 -6.94 8.99 23.08
C THR A 22 -5.69 9.85 22.96
N SER A 23 -4.55 9.43 23.51
CA SER A 23 -3.36 10.28 23.67
C SER A 23 -2.33 10.13 22.55
N GLU A 24 -2.16 8.95 21.97
CA GLU A 24 -1.08 8.73 20.99
C GLU A 24 -1.51 7.96 19.73
N SER A 25 -2.64 7.24 19.74
CA SER A 25 -3.16 6.63 18.50
C SER A 25 -3.57 7.69 17.48
N LEU A 26 -3.51 7.37 16.19
CA LEU A 26 -3.85 8.25 15.06
C LEU A 26 -5.15 9.04 15.32
N ILE A 27 -5.04 10.26 15.84
CA ILE A 27 -6.18 11.16 16.00
C ILE A 27 -6.56 11.61 14.61
N LYS A 28 -7.57 10.97 14.05
CA LYS A 28 -8.10 11.31 12.75
C LYS A 28 -9.04 12.49 12.91
N THR A 29 -8.71 13.57 12.25
CA THR A 29 -9.55 14.77 12.15
C THR A 29 -10.22 14.84 10.78
N PRO A 30 -11.36 15.54 10.66
CA PRO A 30 -12.07 15.68 9.38
C PRO A 30 -11.21 16.24 8.24
N ILE A 31 -10.22 17.08 8.56
CA ILE A 31 -9.28 17.66 7.56
C ILE A 31 -8.53 16.59 6.76
N HIS A 32 -8.33 15.39 7.32
CA HIS A 32 -7.68 14.31 6.60
C HIS A 32 -8.51 13.85 5.38
N ALA A 33 -9.84 13.95 5.42
CA ALA A 33 -10.67 13.64 4.27
C ALA A 33 -10.41 14.59 3.09
N ASP A 34 -10.07 15.85 3.36
CA ASP A 34 -9.69 16.82 2.35
C ASP A 34 -8.26 16.60 1.84
N ILE A 35 -7.32 16.40 2.77
CA ILE A 35 -5.90 16.19 2.47
C ILE A 35 -5.70 14.93 1.62
N TYR A 36 -6.38 13.83 1.98
CA TYR A 36 -6.35 12.56 1.26
C TYR A 36 -7.55 12.39 0.31
N GLY A 37 -8.20 13.50 -0.04
CA GLY A 37 -9.22 13.55 -1.08
C GLY A 37 -8.64 13.27 -2.47
N LEU A 38 -9.47 12.72 -3.34
CA LEU A 38 -9.16 12.49 -4.74
C LEU A 38 -9.00 13.83 -5.47
N LYS A 39 -8.00 13.96 -6.34
CA LYS A 39 -7.87 15.08 -7.27
C LYS A 39 -7.96 14.54 -8.69
N ILE A 40 -8.92 15.00 -9.50
CA ILE A 40 -9.11 14.54 -10.90
C ILE A 40 -7.82 14.71 -11.72
N ARG A 41 -7.07 15.79 -11.48
CA ARG A 41 -5.76 16.00 -12.11
C ARG A 41 -4.76 14.88 -11.79
N GLN A 42 -4.76 14.32 -10.58
CA GLN A 42 -3.89 13.20 -10.21
C GLN A 42 -4.30 11.91 -10.91
N LEU A 43 -5.60 11.67 -11.07
CA LEU A 43 -6.14 10.52 -11.82
C LEU A 43 -5.63 10.49 -13.26
N LEU A 44 -5.73 11.62 -13.97
CA LEU A 44 -5.39 11.75 -15.40
C LEU A 44 -3.90 12.00 -15.65
N SER A 45 -3.12 12.28 -14.61
CA SER A 45 -1.67 12.49 -14.73
C SER A 45 -0.92 11.17 -14.96
N PRO A 46 0.29 11.20 -15.57
CA PRO A 46 1.12 10.00 -15.70
C PRO A 46 1.47 9.35 -14.35
N THR A 47 1.90 8.09 -14.39
CA THR A 47 2.42 7.42 -13.18
C THR A 47 3.73 8.07 -12.69
N ASN A 48 4.02 7.96 -11.40
CA ASN A 48 5.30 8.43 -10.86
C ASN A 48 6.44 7.60 -11.47
N ASN A 49 7.59 8.23 -11.75
CA ASN A 49 8.74 7.56 -12.40
C ASN A 49 8.39 6.83 -13.71
N HIS A 50 7.52 7.44 -14.54
CA HIS A 50 7.13 6.89 -15.84
C HIS A 50 8.34 6.55 -16.76
N GLN A 51 8.21 5.53 -17.61
CA GLN A 51 9.27 5.07 -18.55
C GLN A 51 9.71 6.15 -19.54
N ASN A 52 8.74 6.77 -20.21
CA ASN A 52 9.00 7.96 -21.03
C ASN A 52 9.48 9.15 -20.19
N GLN A 53 10.60 9.77 -20.60
CA GLN A 53 11.20 10.91 -19.92
C GLN A 53 10.30 12.14 -19.86
N THR A 54 9.66 12.52 -20.96
CA THR A 54 8.78 13.69 -21.03
C THR A 54 7.58 13.55 -20.10
N LEU A 55 6.96 12.36 -20.04
CA LEU A 55 5.83 12.10 -19.12
C LEU A 55 6.27 12.12 -17.66
N ARG A 56 7.48 11.63 -17.37
CA ARG A 56 8.07 11.69 -16.02
C ARG A 56 8.35 13.12 -15.59
N GLU A 57 8.98 13.93 -16.43
CA GLU A 57 9.25 15.35 -16.17
C GLU A 57 7.95 16.15 -16.00
N ALA A 58 6.94 15.91 -16.85
CA ALA A 58 5.62 16.50 -16.69
C ALA A 58 5.00 16.14 -15.33
N LYS A 59 5.07 14.88 -14.91
CA LYS A 59 4.58 14.45 -13.59
C LYS A 59 5.35 15.11 -12.44
N GLU A 60 6.67 15.25 -12.55
CA GLU A 60 7.49 15.95 -11.55
C GLU A 60 7.11 17.43 -11.42
N ILE A 61 6.93 18.14 -12.53
CA ILE A 61 6.45 19.53 -12.54
C ILE A 61 5.06 19.61 -11.90
N MET A 62 4.16 18.70 -12.25
CA MET A 62 2.82 18.61 -11.68
C MET A 62 2.85 18.36 -10.18
N ASN A 63 3.75 17.51 -9.68
CA ASN A 63 3.89 17.21 -8.26
C ASN A 63 4.49 18.41 -7.50
N LYS A 64 5.54 19.05 -8.01
CA LYS A 64 6.18 20.24 -7.40
C LYS A 64 5.19 21.39 -7.20
N ASN A 65 4.30 21.59 -8.16
CA ASN A 65 3.31 22.67 -8.13
C ASN A 65 2.01 22.31 -7.42
N THR A 66 1.97 21.20 -6.67
CA THR A 66 0.75 20.76 -5.97
C THR A 66 1.02 20.44 -4.52
N TYR A 67 0.22 21.05 -3.65
CA TYR A 67 0.19 20.73 -2.23
C TYR A 67 -1.18 20.16 -1.82
N PRO A 68 -1.25 19.26 -0.83
CA PRO A 68 -0.19 18.34 -0.40
C PRO A 68 0.02 17.20 -1.42
N ILE A 69 1.26 16.69 -1.53
CA ILE A 69 1.56 15.40 -2.18
C ILE A 69 1.25 14.32 -1.15
N THR A 70 0.08 13.69 -1.28
CA THR A 70 -0.34 12.58 -0.43
C THR A 70 -0.26 11.26 -1.20
N GLU A 71 -0.76 10.17 -0.60
CA GLU A 71 -1.00 8.91 -1.30
C GLU A 71 -1.79 9.09 -2.62
N GLY A 72 -2.56 10.18 -2.79
CA GLY A 72 -3.21 10.51 -4.07
C GLY A 72 -2.24 10.67 -5.25
N GLY A 73 -0.95 10.90 -4.99
CA GLY A 73 0.10 10.95 -6.02
C GLY A 73 0.28 9.63 -6.78
N SER A 74 -0.07 8.49 -6.18
CA SER A 74 -0.05 7.16 -6.82
C SER A 74 -1.40 6.75 -7.42
N SER A 75 -2.42 7.61 -7.38
CA SER A 75 -3.76 7.33 -7.93
C SER A 75 -3.86 7.49 -9.46
N SER A 76 -2.75 7.57 -10.20
CA SER A 76 -2.76 7.63 -11.67
C SER A 76 -3.43 6.37 -12.22
N MET A 77 -4.41 6.51 -13.12
CA MET A 77 -5.12 5.36 -13.72
C MET A 77 -4.57 4.97 -15.10
N GLY A 78 -3.70 5.81 -15.65
CA GLY A 78 -3.10 5.62 -16.97
C GLY A 78 -3.96 6.01 -18.15
N ILE A 79 -3.36 6.02 -19.34
CA ILE A 79 -3.98 6.56 -20.56
C ILE A 79 -5.24 5.77 -20.95
N VAL A 80 -5.17 4.43 -20.94
CA VAL A 80 -6.29 3.57 -21.35
C VAL A 80 -7.50 3.79 -20.44
N SER A 81 -7.29 3.75 -19.13
CA SER A 81 -8.35 4.01 -18.16
C SER A 81 -8.84 5.46 -18.23
N SER A 82 -7.96 6.42 -18.50
CA SER A 82 -8.34 7.83 -18.65
C SER A 82 -9.31 8.06 -19.81
N ILE A 83 -9.10 7.36 -20.93
CA ILE A 83 -10.05 7.39 -22.06
C ILE A 83 -11.40 6.81 -21.63
N GLY A 84 -11.39 5.65 -20.96
CA GLY A 84 -12.61 5.03 -20.43
C GLY A 84 -13.36 5.94 -19.44
N PHE A 85 -12.61 6.64 -18.60
CA PHE A 85 -13.14 7.61 -17.64
C PHE A 85 -13.80 8.79 -18.35
N ILE A 86 -13.14 9.39 -19.34
CA ILE A 86 -13.72 10.48 -20.15
C ILE A 86 -14.99 10.00 -20.87
N ILE A 87 -14.98 8.79 -21.43
CA ILE A 87 -16.17 8.19 -22.04
C ILE A 87 -17.31 8.11 -21.02
N LEU A 88 -17.05 7.62 -19.80
CA LEU A 88 -18.07 7.53 -18.75
C LEU A 88 -18.60 8.91 -18.31
N LEU A 89 -17.76 9.95 -18.28
CA LEU A 89 -18.19 11.31 -18.01
C LEU A 89 -19.12 11.84 -19.11
N VAL A 90 -18.74 11.68 -20.37
CA VAL A 90 -19.57 12.15 -21.50
C VAL A 90 -20.84 11.30 -21.63
N TRP A 91 -20.77 10.01 -21.28
CA TRP A 91 -21.86 9.06 -21.47
C TRP A 91 -23.15 9.51 -20.80
N ILE A 92 -23.11 10.13 -19.62
CA ILE A 92 -24.32 10.56 -18.90
C ILE A 92 -25.15 11.56 -19.71
N PHE A 93 -24.50 12.42 -20.49
CA PHE A 93 -25.13 13.47 -21.29
C PHE A 93 -25.70 12.97 -22.61
N ILE A 94 -25.33 11.76 -23.04
CA ILE A 94 -25.83 11.18 -24.29
C ILE A 94 -27.31 10.78 -24.09
N PRO A 95 -28.25 11.29 -24.92
CA PRO A 95 -29.66 10.95 -24.85
C PRO A 95 -29.89 9.43 -24.94
N LYS A 96 -30.86 8.91 -24.16
CA LYS A 96 -31.22 7.49 -24.18
C LYS A 96 -31.51 6.97 -25.59
N LYS A 97 -32.17 7.77 -26.43
CA LYS A 97 -32.47 7.43 -27.84
C LYS A 97 -31.22 7.06 -28.66
N LEU A 98 -30.07 7.68 -28.40
CA LEU A 98 -28.80 7.39 -29.09
C LEU A 98 -28.08 6.16 -28.52
N LYS A 99 -28.47 5.71 -27.33
CA LYS A 99 -27.94 4.50 -26.65
C LYS A 99 -28.73 3.25 -26.96
N SER A 100 -29.99 3.41 -27.38
CA SER A 100 -30.97 2.33 -27.57
C SER A 100 -30.81 1.59 -28.91
N ASP A 101 -29.66 0.97 -29.14
CA ASP A 101 -29.53 -0.09 -30.15
C ASP A 101 -30.11 -1.39 -29.57
N PRO A 102 -31.21 -1.97 -30.12
CA PRO A 102 -31.90 -3.12 -29.54
C PRO A 102 -31.00 -4.35 -29.34
N LYS A 103 -29.96 -4.49 -30.17
CA LYS A 103 -29.01 -5.62 -30.08
C LYS A 103 -28.01 -5.47 -28.94
N LEU A 104 -27.88 -4.27 -28.36
CA LEU A 104 -26.78 -3.88 -27.47
C LEU A 104 -27.31 -3.08 -26.26
N GLN A 105 -28.56 -3.36 -25.89
CA GLN A 105 -29.27 -2.68 -24.82
C GLN A 105 -28.67 -2.98 -23.45
N GLU A 106 -28.28 -4.23 -23.20
CA GLU A 106 -27.66 -4.66 -21.93
C GLU A 106 -26.32 -3.95 -21.68
N ASP A 107 -25.42 -3.94 -22.67
CA ASP A 107 -24.12 -3.25 -22.58
C ASP A 107 -24.31 -1.75 -22.32
N SER A 108 -25.27 -1.12 -23.01
CA SER A 108 -25.54 0.31 -22.89
C SER A 108 -26.14 0.67 -21.51
N GLU A 109 -26.92 -0.23 -20.93
CA GLU A 109 -27.43 -0.10 -19.55
C GLU A 109 -26.31 -0.25 -18.53
N LEU A 110 -25.42 -1.23 -18.69
CA LEU A 110 -24.26 -1.43 -17.83
C LEU A 110 -23.31 -0.22 -17.86
N ILE A 111 -22.96 0.31 -19.03
CA ILE A 111 -22.13 1.52 -19.15
C ILE A 111 -22.84 2.72 -18.50
N THR A 112 -24.17 2.80 -18.58
CA THR A 112 -24.93 3.83 -17.86
C THR A 112 -24.82 3.69 -16.34
N LYS A 113 -24.91 2.46 -15.81
CA LYS A 113 -24.70 2.19 -14.38
C LYS A 113 -23.27 2.54 -13.95
N PHE A 114 -22.27 2.16 -14.73
CA PHE A 114 -20.88 2.53 -14.48
C PHE A 114 -20.66 4.04 -14.51
N SER A 115 -21.29 4.74 -15.44
CA SER A 115 -21.22 6.21 -15.52
C SER A 115 -21.79 6.83 -14.23
N LEU A 116 -22.97 6.40 -13.79
CA LEU A 116 -23.58 6.87 -12.54
C LEU A 116 -22.71 6.57 -11.30
N LEU A 117 -22.12 5.38 -11.23
CA LEU A 117 -21.22 5.00 -10.15
C LEU A 117 -19.94 5.85 -10.17
N ASN A 118 -19.37 6.09 -11.34
CA ASN A 118 -18.17 6.91 -11.52
C ASN A 118 -18.42 8.36 -11.07
N TYR A 119 -19.55 8.95 -11.48
CA TYR A 119 -19.99 10.26 -11.00
C TYR A 119 -20.19 10.30 -9.48
N SER A 120 -20.86 9.30 -8.92
CA SER A 120 -21.10 9.22 -7.48
C SER A 120 -19.78 9.14 -6.70
N LEU A 121 -18.82 8.33 -7.19
CA LEU A 121 -17.50 8.22 -6.61
C LEU A 121 -16.72 9.53 -6.70
N LEU A 122 -16.78 10.26 -7.82
CA LEU A 122 -16.14 11.57 -7.92
C LEU A 122 -16.73 12.57 -6.93
N LEU A 123 -18.05 12.63 -6.79
CA LEU A 123 -18.72 13.54 -5.87
C LEU A 123 -18.38 13.24 -4.40
N ILE A 124 -18.23 11.96 -4.07
CA ILE A 124 -17.85 11.53 -2.72
C ILE A 124 -16.36 11.76 -2.47
N ALA A 125 -15.52 11.36 -3.42
CA ALA A 125 -14.09 11.20 -3.18
C ALA A 125 -13.28 12.47 -3.38
N THR A 126 -13.75 13.39 -4.21
CA THR A 126 -12.99 14.61 -4.56
C THR A 126 -12.74 15.45 -3.30
N SER A 127 -11.57 16.08 -3.24
CA SER A 127 -11.25 17.06 -2.18
C SER A 127 -12.33 18.17 -2.16
N GLY A 128 -12.89 18.47 -0.98
CA GLY A 128 -14.09 19.31 -0.83
C GLY A 128 -15.44 18.65 -1.17
N GLY A 129 -15.46 17.35 -1.50
CA GLY A 129 -16.67 16.60 -1.88
C GLY A 129 -17.52 16.09 -0.71
N VAL A 130 -18.53 15.27 -0.99
CA VAL A 130 -19.48 14.76 0.03
C VAL A 130 -18.77 13.97 1.14
N GLY A 131 -17.65 13.30 0.82
CA GLY A 131 -16.85 12.57 1.80
C GLY A 131 -16.35 13.43 2.95
N THR A 132 -16.07 14.70 2.70
CA THR A 132 -15.55 15.62 3.72
C THR A 132 -16.62 15.98 4.74
N LEU A 133 -17.88 16.11 4.30
CA LEU A 133 -19.05 16.27 5.18
C LEU A 133 -19.27 15.01 6.04
N ILE A 134 -19.11 13.83 5.45
CA ILE A 134 -19.22 12.56 6.18
C ILE A 134 -18.12 12.47 7.26
N ALA A 135 -16.92 12.98 6.98
CA ALA A 135 -15.79 12.94 7.91
C ALA A 135 -16.00 13.76 9.18
N TYR A 136 -16.90 14.77 9.18
CA TYR A 136 -17.30 15.46 10.42
C TYR A 136 -18.07 14.56 11.38
N ILE A 137 -18.77 13.54 10.87
CA ILE A 137 -19.52 12.56 11.67
C ILE A 137 -18.65 11.32 11.92
N PHE A 138 -17.91 10.87 10.90
CA PHE A 138 -17.08 9.65 10.92
C PHE A 138 -15.66 9.95 10.41
N PRO A 139 -14.80 10.58 11.22
CA PRO A 139 -13.44 10.98 10.81
C PRO A 139 -12.52 9.78 10.55
N ASP A 140 -12.95 8.57 10.91
CA ASP A 140 -12.23 7.33 10.64
C ASP A 140 -12.03 7.05 9.15
N ILE A 141 -12.91 7.58 8.28
CA ILE A 141 -12.86 7.45 6.82
C ILE A 141 -12.13 8.67 6.25
N ARG A 142 -10.82 8.54 6.01
CA ARG A 142 -9.96 9.66 5.58
C ARG A 142 -9.45 9.56 4.14
N THR A 143 -9.10 8.37 3.67
CA THR A 143 -8.36 8.21 2.40
C THR A 143 -9.30 7.99 1.21
N TYR A 144 -10.04 9.05 0.85
CA TYR A 144 -10.97 9.01 -0.28
C TYR A 144 -10.29 8.86 -1.64
N SER A 145 -9.02 9.24 -1.77
CA SER A 145 -8.21 9.04 -2.98
C SER A 145 -8.13 7.57 -3.42
N ARG A 146 -8.27 6.61 -2.50
CA ARG A 146 -8.30 5.16 -2.80
C ARG A 146 -9.53 4.73 -3.60
N MET A 147 -10.57 5.57 -3.68
CA MET A 147 -11.70 5.34 -4.60
C MET A 147 -11.28 5.38 -6.07
N SER A 148 -10.08 5.88 -6.38
CA SER A 148 -9.48 5.78 -7.72
C SER A 148 -9.48 4.35 -8.26
N ILE A 149 -9.30 3.33 -7.41
CA ILE A 149 -9.28 1.91 -7.82
C ILE A 149 -10.61 1.51 -8.47
N PHE A 150 -11.75 1.90 -7.85
CA PHE A 150 -13.07 1.62 -8.39
C PHE A 150 -13.36 2.41 -9.67
N ILE A 151 -12.95 3.68 -9.70
CA ILE A 151 -13.06 4.53 -10.90
C ILE A 151 -12.27 3.90 -12.07
N THR A 152 -11.03 3.46 -11.82
CA THR A 152 -10.18 2.77 -12.80
C THR A 152 -10.83 1.48 -13.27
N PHE A 153 -11.35 0.66 -12.35
CA PHE A 153 -12.07 -0.57 -12.70
C PHE A 153 -13.23 -0.30 -13.68
N PHE A 154 -14.16 0.59 -13.33
CA PHE A 154 -15.29 0.92 -14.20
C PHE A 154 -14.84 1.47 -15.57
N SER A 155 -13.77 2.27 -15.57
CA SER A 155 -13.23 2.86 -16.79
C SER A 155 -12.61 1.81 -17.72
N LEU A 156 -11.81 0.90 -17.17
CA LEU A 156 -11.23 -0.22 -17.92
C LEU A 156 -12.30 -1.18 -18.43
N THR A 157 -13.27 -1.56 -17.60
CA THR A 157 -14.38 -2.43 -18.01
C THR A 157 -15.18 -1.80 -19.14
N THR A 158 -15.36 -0.47 -19.13
CA THR A 158 -16.04 0.25 -20.23
C THR A 158 -15.26 0.14 -21.54
N ILE A 159 -13.93 0.28 -21.53
CA ILE A 159 -13.10 0.05 -22.72
C ILE A 159 -13.23 -1.38 -23.22
N LEU A 160 -13.20 -2.37 -22.32
CA LEU A 160 -13.37 -3.77 -22.68
C LEU A 160 -14.75 -4.04 -23.32
N PHE A 161 -15.82 -3.47 -22.80
CA PHE A 161 -17.16 -3.57 -23.41
C PHE A 161 -17.23 -2.92 -24.79
N ILE A 162 -16.55 -1.80 -25.01
CA ILE A 162 -16.50 -1.15 -26.33
C ILE A 162 -15.77 -2.04 -27.35
N ILE A 163 -14.64 -2.63 -26.96
CA ILE A 163 -13.89 -3.58 -27.80
C ILE A 163 -14.73 -4.83 -28.08
N ASP A 164 -15.39 -5.39 -27.07
CA ASP A 164 -16.26 -6.56 -27.21
C ASP A 164 -17.49 -6.28 -28.10
N ARG A 165 -18.04 -5.07 -28.02
CA ARG A 165 -19.11 -4.61 -28.92
C ARG A 165 -18.63 -4.58 -30.38
N TRP A 166 -17.39 -4.17 -30.63
CA TRP A 166 -16.83 -4.15 -31.97
C TRP A 166 -16.64 -5.56 -32.50
N THR A 167 -16.11 -6.49 -31.69
CA THR A 167 -15.95 -7.90 -32.11
C THR A 167 -17.28 -8.60 -32.38
N LYS A 168 -18.31 -8.39 -31.55
CA LYS A 168 -19.66 -8.97 -31.73
C LYS A 168 -20.36 -8.49 -33.00
N LYS A 169 -20.16 -7.24 -33.42
CA LYS A 169 -20.71 -6.72 -34.69
C LYS A 169 -20.09 -7.41 -35.93
N ILE A 170 -18.90 -7.98 -35.79
CA ILE A 170 -18.11 -8.60 -36.88
C ILE A 170 -18.38 -10.13 -36.94
N SER A 171 -19.63 -10.56 -36.76
CA SER A 171 -19.97 -11.98 -36.57
C SER A 171 -20.20 -12.80 -37.86
N SER A 172 -20.25 -12.21 -39.06
CA SER A 172 -20.44 -13.01 -40.29
C SER A 172 -19.12 -13.61 -40.79
N LYS A 173 -19.14 -14.83 -41.35
CA LYS A 173 -17.96 -15.53 -41.93
C LYS A 173 -17.51 -14.96 -43.30
N THR A 174 -17.71 -13.68 -43.54
CA THR A 174 -17.24 -13.01 -44.76
C THR A 174 -15.74 -12.70 -44.61
N PRO A 175 -14.91 -12.82 -45.67
CA PRO A 175 -13.47 -12.52 -45.60
C PRO A 175 -13.15 -11.12 -45.03
N GLN A 176 -14.00 -10.15 -45.35
CA GLN A 176 -13.92 -8.79 -44.82
C GLN A 176 -14.10 -8.71 -43.30
N ASN A 177 -14.97 -9.55 -42.73
CA ASN A 177 -15.20 -9.62 -41.28
C ASN A 177 -14.05 -10.35 -40.56
N ILE A 178 -13.42 -11.33 -41.19
CA ILE A 178 -12.20 -11.94 -40.64
C ILE A 178 -11.08 -10.88 -40.53
N PHE A 179 -10.93 -10.04 -41.55
CA PHE A 179 -9.98 -8.92 -41.55
C PHE A 179 -10.26 -7.92 -40.41
N PHE A 180 -11.50 -7.45 -40.27
CA PHE A 180 -11.88 -6.53 -39.18
C PHE A 180 -11.72 -7.15 -37.78
N LYS A 181 -11.98 -8.46 -37.63
CA LYS A 181 -11.75 -9.18 -36.38
C LYS A 181 -10.26 -9.20 -36.01
N ASN A 182 -9.39 -9.49 -36.98
CA ASN A 182 -7.94 -9.47 -36.78
C ASN A 182 -7.43 -8.07 -36.41
N ILE A 183 -7.94 -7.02 -37.07
CA ILE A 183 -7.63 -5.63 -36.70
C ILE A 183 -8.07 -5.34 -35.26
N THR A 184 -9.27 -5.76 -34.87
CA THR A 184 -9.77 -5.52 -33.50
C THR A 184 -8.88 -6.21 -32.47
N PHE A 185 -8.45 -7.45 -32.74
CA PHE A 185 -7.50 -8.17 -31.88
C PHE A 185 -6.14 -7.48 -31.81
N PHE A 186 -5.63 -6.98 -32.94
CA PHE A 186 -4.38 -6.22 -33.00
C PHE A 186 -4.47 -4.92 -32.21
N ILE A 187 -5.56 -4.17 -32.32
CA ILE A 187 -5.81 -2.96 -31.52
C ILE A 187 -5.89 -3.31 -30.03
N ALA A 188 -6.60 -4.39 -29.66
CA ALA A 188 -6.67 -4.84 -28.27
C ALA A 188 -5.28 -5.20 -27.71
N ALA A 189 -4.44 -5.88 -28.50
CA ALA A 189 -3.07 -6.17 -28.13
C ALA A 189 -2.24 -4.89 -27.93
N ILE A 190 -2.36 -3.91 -28.83
CA ILE A 190 -1.71 -2.60 -28.68
C ILE A 190 -2.17 -1.89 -27.39
N ILE A 191 -3.47 -1.90 -27.09
CA ILE A 191 -4.02 -1.28 -25.87
C ILE A 191 -3.41 -1.91 -24.62
N ILE A 192 -3.25 -3.24 -24.59
CA ILE A 192 -2.61 -3.95 -23.47
C ILE A 192 -1.14 -3.53 -23.37
N ILE A 193 -0.39 -3.52 -24.48
CA ILE A 193 1.04 -3.13 -24.49
C ILE A 193 1.21 -1.70 -23.98
N ILE A 194 0.41 -0.76 -24.48
CA ILE A 194 0.44 0.65 -24.05
C ILE A 194 0.03 0.77 -22.59
N GLY A 195 -1.02 0.07 -22.16
CA GLY A 195 -1.49 0.11 -20.77
C GLY A 195 -0.45 -0.40 -19.79
N VAL A 196 0.21 -1.52 -20.09
CA VAL A 196 1.31 -2.07 -19.27
C VAL A 196 2.49 -1.12 -19.25
N TRP A 197 2.90 -0.59 -20.40
CA TRP A 197 4.00 0.37 -20.50
C TRP A 197 3.75 1.65 -19.70
N ASP A 198 2.55 2.21 -19.80
CA ASP A 198 2.13 3.45 -19.11
C ASP A 198 1.99 3.27 -17.59
N GLN A 199 1.60 2.08 -17.14
CA GLN A 199 1.39 1.74 -15.73
C GLN A 199 2.57 1.05 -15.04
N THR A 200 3.70 0.86 -15.72
CA THR A 200 4.91 0.22 -15.14
C THR A 200 6.03 1.26 -14.92
N PRO A 201 6.18 1.83 -13.71
CA PRO A 201 7.27 2.75 -13.37
C PRO A 201 8.68 2.16 -13.56
N LEU A 202 9.64 3.01 -13.95
CA LEU A 202 11.06 2.65 -14.05
C LEU A 202 11.64 2.21 -12.71
N SER A 203 11.16 2.78 -11.61
CA SER A 203 11.63 2.41 -10.27
C SER A 203 11.31 0.95 -9.95
N ILE A 204 10.21 0.41 -10.47
CA ILE A 204 9.88 -1.01 -10.31
C ILE A 204 10.83 -1.82 -11.19
N SER A 205 10.92 -1.51 -12.49
CA SER A 205 11.75 -2.29 -13.42
C SER A 205 13.23 -2.35 -13.00
N ASN A 206 13.78 -1.25 -12.49
CA ASN A 206 15.18 -1.16 -12.10
C ASN A 206 15.47 -1.89 -10.78
N ASN A 207 14.49 -1.99 -9.88
CA ASN A 207 14.70 -2.52 -8.54
C ASN A 207 14.23 -3.97 -8.35
N ILE A 208 13.64 -4.63 -9.36
CA ILE A 208 13.19 -6.04 -9.24
C ILE A 208 14.32 -6.95 -8.78
N LYS A 209 15.50 -6.90 -9.45
CA LYS A 209 16.63 -7.76 -9.10
C LYS A 209 17.18 -7.50 -7.70
N VAL A 210 17.28 -6.23 -7.32
CA VAL A 210 17.75 -5.83 -5.98
C VAL A 210 16.77 -6.31 -4.90
N SER A 211 15.46 -6.14 -5.15
CA SER A 211 14.41 -6.57 -4.22
C SER A 211 14.38 -8.09 -4.08
N GLN A 212 14.55 -8.83 -5.19
CA GLN A 212 14.64 -10.29 -5.17
C GLN A 212 15.85 -10.77 -4.39
N ILE A 213 17.04 -10.20 -4.62
CA ILE A 213 18.25 -10.55 -3.87
C ILE A 213 18.05 -10.25 -2.37
N SER A 214 17.47 -9.10 -2.02
CA SER A 214 17.18 -8.76 -0.63
C SER A 214 16.19 -9.74 0.00
N PHE A 215 15.16 -10.17 -0.74
CA PHE A 215 14.17 -11.12 -0.26
C PHE A 215 14.79 -12.49 -0.02
N ASP A 216 15.57 -13.01 -0.98
CA ASP A 216 16.23 -14.30 -0.87
C ASP A 216 17.25 -14.33 0.30
N ASN A 217 17.93 -13.21 0.55
CA ASN A 217 18.84 -13.05 1.68
C ASN A 217 18.10 -13.07 3.03
N ASP A 218 16.93 -12.44 3.12
CA ASP A 218 16.09 -12.50 4.31
C ASP A 218 15.61 -13.92 4.58
N VAL A 219 15.08 -14.60 3.57
CA VAL A 219 14.58 -15.99 3.69
C VAL A 219 15.67 -16.87 4.31
N LYS A 220 16.89 -16.83 3.76
CA LYS A 220 18.02 -17.61 4.28
C LYS A 220 18.37 -17.25 5.73
N PHE A 221 18.42 -15.96 6.05
CA PHE A 221 18.77 -15.48 7.39
C PHE A 221 17.73 -15.91 8.43
N PHE A 222 16.44 -15.70 8.16
CA PHE A 222 15.36 -16.04 9.09
C PHE A 222 15.14 -17.55 9.19
N GLU A 223 15.31 -18.33 8.11
CA GLU A 223 15.28 -19.79 8.19
C GLU A 223 16.42 -20.34 9.05
N GLN A 224 17.62 -19.76 8.96
CA GLN A 224 18.75 -20.17 9.78
C GLN A 224 18.52 -19.80 11.25
N LEU A 225 18.04 -18.59 11.52
CA LEU A 225 17.69 -18.11 12.85
C LEU A 225 16.60 -18.98 13.50
N GLU A 226 15.53 -19.31 12.76
CA GLU A 226 14.44 -20.12 13.27
C GLU A 226 14.86 -21.56 13.60
N LYS A 227 15.86 -22.09 12.91
CA LYS A 227 16.44 -23.40 13.23
C LYS A 227 17.42 -23.36 14.40
N SER A 228 17.99 -22.20 14.72
CA SER A 228 19.00 -22.09 15.77
C SER A 228 18.41 -21.92 17.17
N ILE A 229 17.12 -21.62 17.30
CA ILE A 229 16.46 -21.42 18.60
C ILE A 229 15.25 -22.36 18.78
N PRO A 230 14.86 -22.66 20.04
CA PRO A 230 13.68 -23.48 20.30
C PRO A 230 12.39 -22.91 19.69
N THR A 231 11.48 -23.81 19.32
CA THR A 231 10.13 -23.43 18.90
C THR A 231 9.41 -22.70 20.03
N GLY A 232 8.77 -21.57 19.70
CA GLY A 232 8.06 -20.73 20.65
C GLY A 232 8.91 -19.66 21.34
N SER A 233 10.21 -19.61 21.04
CA SER A 233 11.12 -18.58 21.56
C SER A 233 10.65 -17.17 21.25
N MET A 234 10.91 -16.26 22.18
CA MET A 234 10.60 -14.83 22.05
C MET A 234 11.86 -14.06 21.65
N VAL A 235 11.78 -13.24 20.61
CA VAL A 235 12.90 -12.45 20.09
C VAL A 235 12.57 -10.95 20.16
N TYR A 236 13.41 -10.22 20.88
CA TYR A 236 13.30 -8.77 21.02
C TYR A 236 13.91 -8.09 19.80
N GLN A 237 13.34 -6.97 19.34
CA GLN A 237 13.72 -6.28 18.11
C GLN A 237 14.20 -4.86 18.41
N LEU A 238 15.44 -4.57 18.00
CA LEU A 238 16.06 -3.25 18.09
C LEU A 238 16.29 -2.65 16.68
N PRO A 239 16.17 -1.32 16.50
CA PRO A 239 15.75 -0.35 17.51
C PRO A 239 14.26 -0.45 17.86
N TYR A 240 13.87 0.08 19.03
CA TYR A 240 12.47 0.34 19.33
C TYR A 240 11.87 1.27 18.26
N MET A 241 10.70 0.91 17.77
CA MET A 241 10.00 1.69 16.75
C MET A 241 8.52 1.75 17.07
N ILE A 242 8.01 2.98 17.09
CA ILE A 242 6.60 3.30 17.34
C ILE A 242 5.74 2.70 16.23
N PHE A 243 4.57 2.16 16.57
CA PHE A 243 3.59 1.65 15.61
C PHE A 243 2.18 2.16 15.92
N PRO A 244 1.33 2.46 14.92
CA PRO A 244 1.63 2.54 13.50
C PRO A 244 2.17 3.93 13.10
N GLU A 245 2.62 4.03 11.84
CA GLU A 245 2.99 5.29 11.15
C GLU A 245 4.12 6.06 11.88
N SER A 246 5.24 5.40 12.18
CA SER A 246 6.46 6.05 12.67
C SER A 246 7.23 6.71 11.53
N GLU A 247 7.99 7.76 11.87
CA GLU A 247 9.02 8.27 10.98
C GLU A 247 10.16 7.24 10.81
N PRO A 248 10.85 7.24 9.66
CA PRO A 248 12.05 6.41 9.50
C PRO A 248 13.10 6.72 10.57
N ILE A 249 13.73 5.67 11.11
CA ILE A 249 14.85 5.80 12.06
C ILE A 249 16.13 5.62 11.26
N GLU A 250 16.94 6.66 11.14
CA GLU A 250 18.18 6.64 10.33
C GLU A 250 17.90 6.14 8.89
N ASN A 251 18.34 4.93 8.53
CA ASN A 251 18.11 4.30 7.21
C ASN A 251 17.09 3.14 7.26
N MET A 252 16.38 2.98 8.38
CA MET A 252 15.35 1.99 8.58
C MET A 252 13.97 2.62 8.35
N GLY A 253 13.28 2.17 7.30
CA GLY A 253 11.90 2.57 7.02
C GLY A 253 10.92 2.08 8.08
N ASP A 254 9.72 2.65 8.07
CA ASP A 254 8.60 2.15 8.86
C ASP A 254 8.30 0.69 8.53
N TYR A 255 7.79 -0.05 9.51
CA TYR A 255 7.34 -1.43 9.35
C TYR A 255 8.42 -2.46 8.97
N GLU A 256 9.70 -2.09 8.86
CA GLU A 256 10.80 -3.01 8.51
C GLU A 256 10.89 -4.22 9.44
N HIS A 257 10.55 -4.04 10.72
CA HIS A 257 10.51 -5.13 11.70
C HIS A 257 9.40 -6.16 11.44
N PHE A 258 8.36 -5.87 10.64
CA PHE A 258 7.35 -6.87 10.25
C PHE A 258 7.90 -7.96 9.34
N ARG A 259 9.05 -7.74 8.68
CA ARG A 259 9.70 -8.76 7.82
C ARG A 259 9.91 -10.06 8.58
N ALA A 260 10.27 -9.99 9.85
CA ALA A 260 10.51 -11.15 10.70
C ALA A 260 9.26 -12.06 10.83
N TYR A 261 8.07 -11.48 10.94
CA TYR A 261 6.79 -12.21 11.01
C TYR A 261 6.42 -12.91 9.70
N LEU A 262 6.82 -12.31 8.56
CA LEU A 262 6.53 -12.89 7.24
C LEU A 262 7.46 -14.07 6.92
N GLN A 263 8.64 -14.11 7.55
CA GLN A 263 9.72 -15.05 7.24
C GLN A 263 9.83 -16.20 8.24
N THR A 264 9.11 -16.15 9.37
CA THR A 264 9.14 -17.18 10.42
C THR A 264 7.73 -17.64 10.79
N LYS A 265 7.61 -18.83 11.39
CA LYS A 265 6.33 -19.47 11.70
C LYS A 265 6.15 -19.79 13.18
N HIS A 266 7.26 -20.00 13.89
CA HIS A 266 7.31 -20.63 15.20
C HIS A 266 7.99 -19.75 16.24
N ILE A 267 8.45 -18.56 15.86
CA ILE A 267 9.05 -17.55 16.74
C ILE A 267 8.05 -16.45 17.05
N LYS A 268 8.13 -15.89 18.26
CA LYS A 268 7.40 -14.71 18.68
C LYS A 268 8.31 -13.49 18.63
N TRP A 269 7.80 -12.37 18.16
CA TRP A 269 8.54 -11.15 17.94
C TRP A 269 7.96 -10.01 18.78
N SER A 270 8.78 -9.05 19.17
CA SER A 270 8.38 -7.93 20.05
C SER A 270 7.75 -6.74 19.30
N TYR A 271 8.09 -6.52 18.03
CA TYR A 271 7.55 -5.41 17.25
C TYR A 271 6.16 -5.74 16.69
N SER A 272 5.07 -5.02 16.94
CA SER A 272 4.96 -3.81 17.74
C SER A 272 3.59 -3.75 18.42
N SER A 273 3.49 -2.88 19.41
CA SER A 273 2.23 -2.52 20.06
C SER A 273 1.70 -1.22 19.47
N ILE A 274 0.39 -1.03 19.51
CA ILE A 274 -0.22 0.26 19.15
C ILE A 274 0.31 1.32 20.15
N LYS A 275 0.84 2.41 19.62
CA LYS A 275 1.37 3.55 20.37
C LYS A 275 0.40 4.05 21.43
N GLY A 276 0.90 4.33 22.62
CA GLY A 276 0.08 4.70 23.78
C GLY A 276 -0.68 3.54 24.44
N ARG A 277 -0.42 2.28 24.06
CA ARG A 277 -0.87 1.09 24.81
C ARG A 277 0.25 0.57 25.70
N GLU A 278 -0.11 -0.28 26.66
CA GLU A 278 0.81 -0.88 27.62
C GLU A 278 2.05 -1.53 26.98
N GLY A 279 1.87 -2.28 25.89
CA GLY A 279 3.00 -2.90 25.18
C GLY A 279 3.96 -1.88 24.56
N ASP A 280 3.47 -0.71 24.15
CA ASP A 280 4.29 0.38 23.63
C ASP A 280 5.04 1.08 24.77
N THR A 281 4.35 1.35 25.88
CA THR A 281 4.95 1.91 27.09
C THR A 281 6.07 1.02 27.65
N TRP A 282 5.86 -0.30 27.70
CA TRP A 282 6.87 -1.25 28.15
C TRP A 282 8.09 -1.29 27.21
N ASN A 283 7.88 -1.39 25.89
CA ASN A 283 9.00 -1.33 24.95
C ASN A 283 9.77 0.00 25.03
N LYS A 284 9.07 1.11 25.25
CA LYS A 284 9.68 2.43 25.43
C LYS A 284 10.48 2.54 26.73
N SER A 285 10.02 1.94 27.83
CA SER A 285 10.81 1.95 29.08
C SER A 285 12.08 1.11 29.00
N LEU A 286 12.10 0.06 28.17
CA LEU A 286 13.27 -0.79 28.02
C LEU A 286 14.47 -0.08 27.38
N ILE A 287 14.23 0.86 26.46
CA ILE A 287 15.32 1.54 25.75
C ILE A 287 16.04 2.59 26.59
N ASP A 288 15.48 2.95 27.75
CA ASP A 288 16.10 3.88 28.71
C ASP A 288 17.02 3.13 29.70
N LEU A 289 17.02 1.79 29.70
CA LEU A 289 17.87 0.96 30.54
C LEU A 289 19.29 0.86 29.99
N ASP A 290 20.27 0.67 30.89
CA ASP A 290 21.63 0.33 30.49
C ASP A 290 21.68 -1.08 29.87
N PRO A 291 22.58 -1.36 28.91
CA PRO A 291 22.59 -2.63 28.17
C PRO A 291 22.58 -3.91 29.03
N PRO A 292 23.30 -4.00 30.17
CA PRO A 292 23.20 -5.17 31.07
C PRO A 292 21.81 -5.35 31.67
N GLU A 293 21.21 -4.27 32.21
CA GLU A 293 19.88 -4.28 32.82
C GLU A 293 18.80 -4.60 31.78
N PHE A 294 18.95 -4.06 30.56
CA PHE A 294 18.10 -4.38 29.43
C PHE A 294 18.09 -5.89 29.12
N ILE A 295 19.26 -6.53 29.04
CA ILE A 295 19.34 -7.98 28.79
C ILE A 295 18.74 -8.79 29.94
N GLU A 296 18.95 -8.36 31.19
CA GLU A 296 18.36 -9.02 32.37
C GLU A 296 16.82 -8.97 32.31
N GLU A 297 16.24 -7.78 32.10
CA GLU A 297 14.79 -7.60 31.97
C GLU A 297 14.23 -8.43 30.80
N LEU A 298 14.92 -8.50 29.65
CA LEU A 298 14.53 -9.36 28.54
C LEU A 298 14.48 -10.84 28.96
N LYS A 299 15.50 -11.33 29.66
CA LYS A 299 15.54 -12.72 30.14
C LYS A 299 14.41 -13.00 31.14
N GLU A 300 14.16 -12.07 32.07
CA GLU A 300 13.07 -12.20 33.05
C GLU A 300 11.69 -12.28 32.40
N LYS A 301 11.48 -11.58 31.27
CA LYS A 301 10.23 -11.65 30.49
C LYS A 301 10.19 -12.83 29.51
N GLY A 302 11.20 -13.70 29.53
CA GLY A 302 11.24 -14.93 28.74
C GLY A 302 11.72 -14.75 27.29
N PHE A 303 12.39 -13.64 26.97
CA PHE A 303 13.06 -13.48 25.67
C PHE A 303 14.32 -14.36 25.60
N ASN A 304 14.50 -15.00 24.46
CA ASN A 304 15.61 -15.90 24.16
C ASN A 304 16.52 -15.36 23.05
N GLY A 305 16.09 -14.32 22.35
CA GLY A 305 16.88 -13.71 21.29
C GLY A 305 16.81 -12.20 21.26
N LEU A 306 17.89 -11.60 20.76
CA LEU A 306 17.97 -10.18 20.43
C LEU A 306 18.27 -10.02 18.95
N TYR A 307 17.31 -9.49 18.21
CA TYR A 307 17.43 -9.12 16.80
C TYR A 307 17.68 -7.63 16.68
N ILE A 308 18.66 -7.25 15.87
CA ILE A 308 19.02 -5.84 15.64
C ILE A 308 19.03 -5.56 14.14
N ASN A 309 18.22 -4.59 13.72
CA ASN A 309 18.30 -3.99 12.40
C ASN A 309 19.29 -2.81 12.45
N LYS A 310 20.51 -3.06 11.99
CA LYS A 310 21.64 -2.12 12.02
C LYS A 310 21.39 -0.84 11.21
N ARG A 311 20.44 -0.84 10.26
CA ARG A 311 20.06 0.36 9.50
C ARG A 311 19.40 1.43 10.36
N GLY A 312 18.82 1.04 11.49
CA GLY A 312 18.19 1.96 12.44
C GLY A 312 19.17 2.68 13.37
N TYR A 313 20.47 2.53 13.15
CA TYR A 313 21.52 3.13 13.98
C TYR A 313 22.56 3.85 13.10
N LYS A 314 23.16 4.91 13.66
CA LYS A 314 24.32 5.58 13.04
C LYS A 314 25.46 4.59 12.80
N ASN A 315 26.29 4.89 11.82
CA ASN A 315 27.43 4.06 11.41
C ASN A 315 27.05 2.59 11.14
N TYR A 316 25.80 2.34 10.69
CA TYR A 316 25.25 0.99 10.48
C TYR A 316 25.40 0.10 11.72
N GLY A 317 25.10 0.64 12.90
CA GLY A 317 24.97 -0.14 14.12
C GLY A 317 26.27 -0.74 14.66
N LYS A 318 27.45 -0.26 14.25
CA LYS A 318 28.73 -0.75 14.78
C LYS A 318 28.84 -0.63 16.30
N ASP A 319 28.39 0.49 16.86
CA ASP A 319 28.49 0.72 18.30
C ASP A 319 27.56 -0.21 19.09
N ILE A 320 26.31 -0.38 18.62
CA ILE A 320 25.34 -1.26 19.28
C ILE A 320 25.73 -2.75 19.15
N GLU A 321 26.29 -3.16 18.00
CA GLU A 321 26.86 -4.51 17.81
C GLU A 321 28.02 -4.73 18.79
N ASN A 322 28.98 -3.80 18.87
CA ASN A 322 30.12 -3.90 19.77
C ASN A 322 29.70 -4.00 21.25
N ILE A 323 28.66 -3.27 21.67
CA ILE A 323 28.13 -3.33 23.02
C ILE A 323 27.63 -4.75 23.33
N TYR A 324 26.74 -5.29 22.49
CA TYR A 324 26.12 -6.59 22.76
C TYR A 324 27.06 -7.78 22.51
N THR A 325 27.97 -7.69 21.54
CA THR A 325 29.02 -8.71 21.35
C THR A 325 29.90 -8.82 22.60
N LYS A 326 30.33 -7.70 23.19
CA LYS A 326 31.13 -7.69 24.42
C LYS A 326 30.35 -8.14 25.64
N LEU A 327 29.10 -7.69 25.77
CA LEU A 327 28.25 -8.01 26.92
C LEU A 327 27.87 -9.49 26.96
N LEU A 328 27.58 -10.08 25.80
CA LEU A 328 27.13 -11.47 25.69
C LEU A 328 28.29 -12.45 25.47
N ASP A 329 29.50 -11.96 25.21
CA ASP A 329 30.69 -12.75 24.84
C ASP A 329 30.40 -13.74 23.69
N LYS A 330 29.64 -13.28 22.70
CA LYS A 330 29.17 -14.07 21.55
C LYS A 330 29.20 -13.25 20.27
N GLU A 331 29.65 -13.87 19.18
CA GLU A 331 29.49 -13.30 17.84
C GLU A 331 28.03 -13.47 17.36
N PRO A 332 27.40 -12.43 16.78
CA PRO A 332 26.04 -12.54 16.29
C PRO A 332 25.97 -13.32 14.98
N ALA A 333 24.85 -14.02 14.77
CA ALA A 333 24.46 -14.44 13.43
C ALA A 333 24.10 -13.20 12.60
N ARG A 334 24.51 -13.16 11.34
CA ARG A 334 24.34 -11.98 10.46
C ARG A 334 23.78 -12.36 9.10
N ASN A 335 22.95 -11.50 8.52
CA ASN A 335 22.53 -11.67 7.14
C ASN A 335 23.68 -11.36 6.16
N TYR A 336 23.50 -11.72 4.88
CA TYR A 336 24.56 -11.59 3.86
C TYR A 336 25.12 -10.15 3.72
N ASN A 337 24.27 -9.14 3.90
CA ASN A 337 24.65 -7.72 3.76
C ASN A 337 25.09 -7.07 5.09
N ASP A 338 25.17 -7.83 6.19
CA ASP A 338 25.55 -7.33 7.52
C ASP A 338 24.67 -6.17 8.03
N THR A 339 23.39 -6.15 7.62
CA THR A 339 22.40 -5.16 8.05
C THR A 339 21.46 -5.67 9.12
N LEU A 340 21.35 -6.98 9.27
CA LEU A 340 20.54 -7.65 10.28
C LEU A 340 21.43 -8.59 11.07
N ILE A 341 21.36 -8.49 12.39
CA ILE A 341 22.10 -9.36 13.29
C ILE A 341 21.19 -9.96 14.36
N PHE A 342 21.57 -11.12 14.86
CA PHE A 342 20.85 -11.86 15.88
C PHE A 342 21.82 -12.42 16.93
N PHE A 343 21.48 -12.19 18.20
CA PHE A 343 22.14 -12.81 19.34
C PHE A 343 21.18 -13.79 20.02
N ASP A 344 21.70 -14.98 20.31
CA ASP A 344 21.06 -15.90 21.25
C ASP A 344 21.41 -15.48 22.68
N ILE A 345 20.40 -15.03 23.42
CA ILE A 345 20.53 -14.53 24.79
C ILE A 345 20.10 -15.57 25.83
N THR A 346 19.90 -16.84 25.43
CA THR A 346 19.72 -17.93 26.40
C THR A 346 20.96 -18.13 27.28
#